data_AF-A0AAN4Z9I8-F1
#
_entry.id   AF-A0AAN4Z9I8-F1
#
_cell.length_a   1.000
_cell.length_b   1.000
_cell.length_c   1.000
_cell.angle_alpha   90.00
_cell.angle_beta   90.00
_cell.angle_gamma   90.00
#
_symmetry.space_group_name_H-M   'P 1'
#
loop_
_entity.id
_entity.type
_entity.pdbx_description
1 polymer ?
#
loop_
_entity_poly.entity_id
_entity_poly.type
_entity_poly.pdbx_seq_one_letter_code
_entity_poly.pdbx_strand_id
1 'polypeptide(L)'
;MRAVLLFLLMGVAYGTHVNFNNRCNQKLHVNRTENGQGPTQQAYLSSGQVAGKHDYKMQFILKDGWNGRTLAEFSFNSSNGVDFYDPTLGVGYDTPMQISTDLPSSST
;
A
#
# COMPACT_ATOMS: atom_id res chain seq x y z
N MET A 1 -47.79 8.99 -14.15
CA MET A 1 -46.59 8.15 -14.38
C MET A 1 -45.38 9.07 -14.41
N ARG A 2 -44.69 9.25 -13.28
CA ARG A 2 -43.44 10.04 -13.21
C ARG A 2 -42.37 9.10 -12.66
N ALA A 3 -41.76 8.34 -13.56
CA ALA A 3 -40.56 7.58 -13.25
C ALA A 3 -39.40 8.58 -13.20
N VAL A 4 -39.03 9.00 -11.99
CA VAL A 4 -37.81 9.77 -11.76
C VAL A 4 -36.65 8.77 -11.86
N LEU A 5 -35.88 8.92 -12.93
CA LEU A 5 -34.69 8.15 -13.26
C LEU A 5 -33.65 8.35 -12.14
N LEU A 6 -33.44 7.33 -11.30
CA LEU A 6 -32.28 7.27 -10.42
C LEU A 6 -31.04 7.02 -11.28
N PHE A 7 -30.30 8.09 -11.61
CA PHE A 7 -28.93 7.96 -12.08
C PHE A 7 -28.06 7.49 -10.90
N LEU A 8 -27.84 6.18 -10.85
CA LEU A 8 -26.87 5.53 -9.99
C LEU A 8 -25.47 5.97 -10.45
N LEU A 9 -24.92 7.04 -9.86
CA LEU A 9 -23.51 7.40 -10.01
C LEU A 9 -22.69 6.31 -9.30
N MET A 10 -22.35 5.24 -10.00
CA MET A 10 -21.28 4.33 -9.59
C MET A 10 -19.96 5.10 -9.70
N GLY A 11 -19.60 5.83 -8.64
CA GLY A 11 -18.26 6.36 -8.49
C GLY A 11 -17.29 5.19 -8.44
N VAL A 12 -16.46 5.05 -9.48
CA VAL A 12 -15.35 4.10 -9.47
C VAL A 12 -14.38 4.59 -8.39
N ALA A 13 -14.31 3.88 -7.28
CA ALA A 13 -13.34 4.17 -6.24
C ALA A 13 -11.96 3.73 -6.77
N TYR A 14 -11.21 4.66 -7.36
CA TYR A 14 -9.80 4.43 -7.69
C TYR A 14 -8.99 4.42 -6.39
N GLY A 15 -8.59 3.24 -5.95
CA GLY A 15 -7.56 3.07 -4.92
C GLY A 15 -6.24 2.70 -5.59
N THR A 16 -5.13 3.21 -5.06
CA THR A 16 -3.82 2.70 -5.47
C THR A 16 -3.63 1.33 -4.83
N HIS A 17 -3.36 0.33 -5.64
CA HIS A 17 -3.11 -1.03 -5.17
C HIS A 17 -1.65 -1.19 -4.78
N VAL A 18 -1.41 -1.71 -3.59
CA VAL A 18 -0.07 -2.17 -3.19
C VAL A 18 -0.06 -3.68 -3.06
N ASN A 19 0.96 -4.29 -3.67
CA ASN A 19 1.25 -5.72 -3.58
C ASN A 19 2.53 -5.94 -2.77
N PHE A 20 2.52 -6.97 -1.93
CA PHE A 20 3.63 -7.39 -1.10
C PHE A 20 4.22 -8.68 -1.64
N ASN A 21 5.53 -8.71 -1.87
CA ASN A 21 6.25 -9.90 -2.33
C ASN A 21 7.39 -10.21 -1.37
N ASN A 22 7.24 -11.28 -0.58
CA ASN A 22 8.27 -11.71 0.34
C ASN A 22 9.33 -12.54 -0.39
N ARG A 23 10.46 -11.91 -0.71
CA ARG A 23 11.65 -12.58 -1.29
C ARG A 23 12.70 -12.97 -0.24
N CYS A 24 12.43 -12.73 1.04
CA CYS A 24 13.30 -13.16 2.14
C CYS A 24 13.10 -14.67 2.41
N ASN A 25 14.09 -15.30 3.02
CA ASN A 25 14.03 -16.70 3.45
C ASN A 25 13.30 -16.91 4.79
N GLN A 26 12.66 -15.87 5.32
CA GLN A 26 11.94 -15.86 6.59
C GLN A 26 10.50 -15.39 6.42
N LYS A 27 9.67 -15.59 7.45
CA LYS A 27 8.30 -15.07 7.48
C LYS A 27 8.34 -13.57 7.74
N LEU A 28 7.49 -12.81 7.04
CA LEU A 28 7.29 -11.38 7.22
C LEU A 28 5.89 -11.07 7.74
N HIS A 29 5.80 -10.09 8.62
CA HIS A 29 4.57 -9.59 9.23
C HIS A 29 4.36 -8.16 8.74
N VAL A 30 3.65 -7.98 7.62
CA VAL A 30 3.46 -6.65 7.04
C VAL A 30 2.46 -5.86 7.87
N ASN A 31 2.94 -4.82 8.53
CA ASN A 31 2.17 -3.94 9.40
C ASN A 31 2.08 -2.54 8.82
N ARG A 32 0.87 -1.98 8.83
CA ARG A 32 0.58 -0.62 8.40
C ARG A 32 0.29 0.28 9.58
N THR A 33 0.90 1.46 9.58
CA THR A 33 0.53 2.59 10.43
C THR A 33 0.09 3.77 9.57
N GLU A 34 -0.95 4.48 10.01
CA GLU A 34 -1.56 5.60 9.28
C GLU A 34 -1.92 6.70 10.28
N ASN A 35 -1.88 7.96 9.85
CA ASN A 35 -2.13 9.08 10.76
C ASN A 35 -3.56 9.04 11.32
N GLY A 36 -3.70 9.20 12.63
CA GLY A 36 -4.98 9.13 13.31
C GLY A 36 -5.61 7.73 13.38
N GLN A 37 -4.91 6.69 12.93
CA GLN A 37 -5.37 5.30 12.96
C GLN A 37 -4.44 4.43 13.79
N GLY A 38 -5.02 3.44 14.46
CA GLY A 38 -4.24 2.41 15.14
C GLY A 38 -3.40 1.59 14.14
N PRO A 39 -2.24 1.05 14.57
CA PRO A 39 -1.48 0.12 13.75
C PRO A 39 -2.33 -1.11 13.36
N THR A 40 -2.20 -1.56 12.12
CA THR A 40 -3.00 -2.68 11.56
C THR A 40 -2.10 -3.70 10.89
N GLN A 41 -2.34 -4.99 11.14
CA GLN A 41 -1.70 -6.06 10.37
C GLN A 41 -2.35 -6.13 8.98
N GLN A 42 -1.54 -6.05 7.92
CA GLN A 42 -2.00 -6.12 6.54
C GLN A 42 -1.85 -7.53 5.95
N ALA A 43 -0.69 -8.16 6.17
CA ALA A 43 -0.42 -9.50 5.63
C ALA A 43 0.55 -10.30 6.51
N TYR A 44 0.45 -11.62 6.42
CA TYR A 44 1.46 -12.58 6.89
C TYR A 44 1.98 -13.33 5.68
N LEU A 45 3.28 -13.27 5.45
CA LEU A 45 3.91 -13.83 4.26
C LEU A 45 5.02 -14.79 4.66
N SER A 46 4.87 -16.08 4.32
CA SER A 46 5.99 -17.01 4.30
C SER A 46 6.96 -16.66 3.17
N SER A 47 8.17 -17.23 3.22
CA SER A 47 9.17 -17.09 2.17
C SER A 47 8.58 -17.40 0.79
N GLY A 48 8.75 -16.51 -0.17
CA GLY A 48 8.25 -16.63 -1.54
C GLY A 48 6.76 -16.31 -1.73
N GLN A 49 6.02 -15.97 -0.66
CA GLN A 49 4.59 -15.63 -0.78
C GLN A 49 4.38 -14.19 -1.22
N VAL A 50 3.27 -14.01 -1.96
CA VAL A 50 2.75 -12.71 -2.39
C VAL A 50 1.37 -12.50 -1.77
N ALA A 51 1.07 -11.28 -1.33
CA ALA A 51 -0.27 -10.82 -0.97
C ALA A 51 -0.51 -9.43 -1.57
N GLY A 52 -1.75 -8.99 -1.74
CA GLY A 52 -1.99 -7.69 -2.37
C GLY A 52 -3.45 -7.35 -2.62
N LYS A 53 -3.68 -6.33 -3.45
CA LYS A 53 -4.97 -5.65 -3.72
C LYS A 53 -5.55 -4.91 -2.51
N HIS A 54 -4.68 -4.39 -1.67
CA HIS A 54 -5.12 -3.45 -0.65
C HIS A 54 -5.24 -2.06 -1.27
N ASP A 55 -6.43 -1.48 -1.18
CA ASP A 55 -6.72 -0.13 -1.64
C ASP A 55 -6.31 0.87 -0.58
N TYR A 56 -5.42 1.78 -0.96
CA TYR A 56 -5.01 2.87 -0.09
C TYR A 56 -5.34 4.22 -0.75
N LYS A 57 -5.70 5.18 0.10
CA LYS A 57 -6.15 6.52 -0.33
C LYS A 57 -5.42 7.67 0.38
N MET A 58 -4.61 7.36 1.38
CA MET A 58 -4.00 8.32 2.29
C MET A 58 -2.54 7.94 2.55
N GLN A 59 -1.86 8.74 3.38
CA GLN A 59 -0.49 8.49 3.78
C GLN A 59 -0.39 7.34 4.79
N PHE A 60 0.52 6.40 4.56
CA PHE A 60 0.79 5.31 5.49
C PHE A 60 2.24 4.85 5.40
N ILE A 61 2.63 4.08 6.41
CA ILE A 61 3.94 3.44 6.52
C ILE A 61 3.74 1.95 6.65
N LEU A 62 4.54 1.16 5.93
CA LEU A 62 4.63 -0.28 6.05
C LEU A 62 5.96 -0.70 6.66
N LYS A 63 5.94 -1.74 7.50
CA LYS A 63 7.13 -2.34 8.10
C LYS A 63 6.92 -3.82 8.41
N ASP A 64 8.03 -4.52 8.64
CA ASP A 64 8.03 -5.91 9.11
C ASP A 64 7.94 -5.98 10.64
N GLY A 65 6.81 -6.48 11.15
CA GLY A 65 6.53 -6.54 12.57
C GLY A 65 6.26 -5.16 13.20
N TRP A 66 5.96 -5.14 14.50
CA TRP A 66 5.66 -3.89 15.20
C TRP A 66 6.90 -3.04 15.47
N ASN A 67 8.07 -3.69 15.52
CA ASN A 67 9.37 -3.07 15.81
C ASN A 67 10.25 -2.92 14.56
N GLY A 68 9.70 -3.14 13.36
CA GLY A 68 10.43 -2.99 12.11
C GLY A 68 11.02 -1.60 11.94
N ARG A 69 12.25 -1.53 11.41
CA ARG A 69 13.06 -0.32 11.30
C ARG A 69 13.22 0.17 9.86
N THR A 70 13.34 -0.73 8.89
CA THR A 70 13.18 -0.34 7.50
C THR A 70 11.71 -0.03 7.25
N LEU A 71 11.41 1.18 6.79
CA LEU A 71 10.05 1.64 6.54
C LEU A 71 9.83 1.82 5.03
N ALA A 72 8.66 1.45 4.54
CA ALA A 72 8.18 1.86 3.22
C ALA A 72 7.06 2.88 3.40
N GLU A 73 7.31 4.12 3.01
CA GLU A 73 6.39 5.24 3.17
C GLU A 73 5.66 5.50 1.87
N PHE A 74 4.36 5.78 1.97
CA PHE A 74 3.50 6.10 0.84
C PHE A 74 2.68 7.32 1.17
N SER A 75 2.58 8.25 0.22
CA SER A 75 1.66 9.37 0.21
C SER A 75 0.95 9.40 -1.14
N PHE A 76 -0.22 8.79 -1.21
CA PHE A 76 -1.03 8.76 -2.44
C PHE A 76 -1.88 10.01 -2.61
N ASN A 77 -2.06 10.43 -3.85
CA ASN A 77 -2.86 11.59 -4.24
C ASN A 77 -2.50 12.85 -3.43
N SER A 78 -1.20 13.13 -3.31
CA SER A 78 -0.66 14.31 -2.62
C SER A 78 -0.93 15.58 -3.43
N SER A 79 -0.22 16.69 -3.14
CA SER A 79 -0.36 17.95 -3.88
C SER A 79 -0.26 17.72 -5.39
N ASN A 80 -1.27 18.18 -6.14
CA ASN A 80 -1.41 18.02 -7.60
C ASN A 80 -1.66 16.58 -8.10
N GLY A 81 -2.14 15.67 -7.23
CA GLY A 81 -2.48 14.30 -7.62
C GLY A 81 -1.26 13.42 -7.91
N VAL A 82 -0.10 13.78 -7.33
CA VAL A 82 1.14 13.03 -7.46
C VAL A 82 1.30 12.08 -6.28
N ASP A 83 1.75 10.86 -6.56
CA ASP A 83 2.08 9.86 -5.56
C ASP A 83 3.56 9.96 -5.18
N PHE A 84 3.85 9.95 -3.88
CA PHE A 84 5.21 9.87 -3.34
C PHE A 84 5.38 8.56 -2.58
N TYR A 85 6.50 7.89 -2.80
CA TYR A 85 6.84 6.67 -2.07
C TYR A 85 8.36 6.51 -1.97
N ASP A 86 8.83 5.99 -0.84
CA ASP A 86 10.24 5.74 -0.62
C ASP A 86 10.46 4.67 0.47
N PRO A 87 11.52 3.86 0.34
CA PRO A 87 12.08 3.17 1.49
C PRO A 87 12.90 4.16 2.32
N THR A 88 12.51 4.38 3.58
CA THR A 88 13.27 5.22 4.51
C THR A 88 13.94 4.39 5.60
N LEU A 89 15.14 4.84 5.98
CA LEU A 89 15.99 4.24 7.02
C LEU A 89 16.15 5.17 8.24
N GLY A 90 15.30 6.19 8.35
CA GLY A 90 15.41 7.21 9.41
C GLY A 90 15.37 6.66 10.83
N VAL A 91 14.83 5.45 11.04
CA VAL A 91 14.77 4.77 12.33
C VAL A 91 15.61 3.48 12.39
N GLY A 92 16.47 3.27 11.39
CA GLY A 92 17.38 2.13 11.28
C GLY A 92 17.08 1.22 10.08
N TYR A 93 17.71 0.04 10.09
CA TYR A 93 17.60 -0.96 9.02
C TYR A 93 17.51 -2.36 9.63
N ASP A 94 16.62 -3.20 9.09
CA ASP A 94 16.46 -4.60 9.50
C ASP A 94 15.98 -5.52 8.37
N THR A 95 15.01 -5.08 7.56
CA THR A 95 14.47 -5.84 6.45
C THR A 95 14.80 -5.15 5.12
N PRO A 96 15.50 -5.78 4.16
CA PRO A 96 15.72 -5.19 2.84
C PRO A 96 14.39 -5.02 2.10
N MET A 97 14.16 -3.83 1.52
CA MET A 97 12.93 -3.52 0.80
C MET A 97 13.21 -2.87 -0.55
N GLN A 98 12.29 -3.04 -1.49
CA GLN A 98 12.27 -2.38 -2.79
C GLN A 98 10.82 -2.02 -3.11
N ILE A 99 10.61 -0.80 -3.59
CA ILE A 99 9.34 -0.35 -4.14
C ILE A 99 9.50 -0.25 -5.66
N SER A 100 8.53 -0.79 -6.39
CA SER A 100 8.45 -0.69 -7.85
C SER A 100 7.01 -0.44 -8.26
N THR A 101 6.81 0.39 -9.28
CA THR A 101 5.49 0.63 -9.87
C THR A 101 5.27 -0.27 -11.07
N ASP A 102 4.11 -0.92 -11.12
CA ASP A 102 3.61 -1.47 -12.36
C ASP A 102 3.16 -0.30 -13.22
N LEU A 103 3.86 -0.02 -14.32
CA LEU A 103 3.36 0.94 -15.30
C LEU A 103 2.02 0.41 -15.82
N PRO A 104 1.02 1.28 -16.09
CA PRO A 104 -0.13 0.85 -16.87
C PRO A 104 0.41 0.23 -18.15
N SER A 105 0.02 -1.01 -18.45
CA SER A 105 0.33 -1.62 -19.74
C SER A 105 -0.05 -0.59 -20.80
N SER A 106 0.93 -0.05 -21.52
CA SER A 106 0.66 0.80 -22.67
C SER A 106 -0.20 -0.05 -23.60
N SER A 107 -1.49 0.28 -23.70
CA SER A 107 -2.40 -0.30 -24.65
C SER A 107 -1.91 0.11 -26.04
N THR A 108 -1.02 -0.70 -26.61
CA THR A 108 -0.76 -0.76 -28.05
C THR A 108 -1.90 -1.49 -28.74
#